data_AF-A0A918YSA4-F1
#
_entry.id   AF-A0A918YSA4-F1
#
_cell.length_a   1.000
_cell.length_b   1.000
_cell.length_c   1.000
_cell.angle_alpha   90.00
_cell.angle_beta   90.00
_cell.angle_gamma   90.00
#
_symmetry.space_group_name_H-M   'P 1'
#
loop_
_entity.id
_entity.type
_entity.pdbx_description
1 polymer ?
#
loop_
_entity_poly.entity_id
_entity_poly.type
_entity_poly.pdbx_seq_one_letter_code
_entity_poly.pdbx_strand_id
1 'polypeptide(L)'
;MSEPPLDPPLPRDSRRLRAILAHLDKQLADNAAVAVHLDEQLADIRTVGTYLRLQRDAVQAALGQAEAPPGPLIRPSRPVKGAKGLPALAQAQVPVGFVVQQKPTPMGPEPTLIHMADCTMIEGTPHRIRPDEARADLTDPTITACNFCRPDTECRRRVRQRYPRSTCPDEDPDVPSDA
;
A
#
# COMPACT_ATOMS: atom_id res chain seq x y z
N MET A 1 -37.92 35.89 10.22
CA MET A 1 -36.73 36.08 9.37
C MET A 1 -35.78 36.97 10.13
N SER A 2 -34.65 36.42 10.59
CA SER A 2 -33.68 37.18 11.37
C SER A 2 -32.85 38.04 10.44
N GLU A 3 -32.84 39.35 10.68
CA GLU A 3 -31.99 40.29 9.96
C GLU A 3 -30.52 39.95 10.26
N PRO A 4 -29.66 39.78 9.25
CA PRO A 4 -28.26 39.45 9.47
C PRO A 4 -27.53 40.60 10.19
N PRO A 5 -26.56 40.29 11.06
CA PRO A 5 -25.80 41.31 11.77
C PRO A 5 -25.05 42.23 10.79
N LEU A 6 -25.08 43.53 11.07
CA LEU A 6 -24.36 44.55 10.30
C LEU A 6 -22.85 44.35 10.43
N ASP A 7 -22.16 44.41 9.29
CA ASP A 7 -20.70 44.28 9.24
C ASP A 7 -20.00 45.44 9.98
N PRO A 8 -18.91 45.15 10.72
CA PRO A 8 -18.16 46.18 11.43
C PRO A 8 -17.53 47.19 10.46
N PRO A 9 -17.47 48.49 10.82
CA PRO A 9 -16.92 49.53 9.96
C PRO A 9 -15.43 49.27 9.67
N LEU A 10 -15.07 49.36 8.39
CA LEU A 10 -13.71 49.09 7.94
C LEU A 10 -12.70 50.13 8.49
N PRO A 11 -11.46 49.71 8.81
CA PRO A 11 -10.39 50.64 9.16
C PRO A 11 -10.08 51.58 8.00
N ARG A 12 -9.94 52.89 8.27
CA ARG A 12 -9.60 53.89 7.23
C ARG A 12 -8.10 53.92 6.87
N ASP A 13 -7.26 53.23 7.63
CA ASP A 13 -5.80 53.25 7.46
C ASP A 13 -5.33 52.33 6.32
N SER A 14 -4.77 52.92 5.27
CA SER A 14 -4.29 52.19 4.08
C SER A 14 -3.17 51.18 4.37
N ARG A 15 -2.37 51.38 5.42
CA ARG A 15 -1.36 50.39 5.86
C ARG A 15 -2.01 49.16 6.49
N ARG A 16 -3.04 49.37 7.32
CA ARG A 16 -3.75 48.29 8.01
C ARG A 16 -4.55 47.45 7.01
N LEU A 17 -5.19 48.09 6.03
CA LEU A 17 -5.88 47.37 4.95
C LEU A 17 -4.93 46.47 4.15
N ARG A 18 -3.74 46.95 3.78
CA ARG A 18 -2.74 46.13 3.08
C ARG A 18 -2.27 44.94 3.91
N ALA A 19 -2.08 45.11 5.21
CA ALA A 19 -1.72 44.01 6.10
C ALA A 19 -2.84 42.97 6.21
N ILE A 20 -4.10 43.42 6.28
CA ILE A 20 -5.27 42.53 6.26
C ILE A 20 -5.34 41.75 4.95
N LEU A 21 -5.18 42.41 3.80
CA LEU A 21 -5.17 41.74 2.50
C LEU A 21 -4.06 40.69 2.39
N ALA A 22 -2.82 41.04 2.74
CA ALA A 22 -1.71 40.09 2.73
C ALA A 22 -1.94 38.90 3.67
N HIS A 23 -2.61 39.11 4.81
CA HIS A 23 -2.99 38.03 5.70
C HIS A 23 -4.08 37.12 5.09
N LEU A 24 -5.09 37.70 4.45
CA LEU A 24 -6.14 36.95 3.76
C LEU A 24 -5.58 36.18 2.57
N ASP A 25 -4.68 36.76 1.78
CA ASP A 25 -4.00 36.08 0.67
C ASP A 25 -3.20 34.88 1.18
N LYS A 26 -2.50 35.04 2.32
CA LYS A 26 -1.81 33.93 2.98
C LYS A 26 -2.80 32.84 3.41
N GLN A 27 -3.91 33.22 4.05
CA GLN A 27 -4.93 32.25 4.47
C GLN A 27 -5.56 31.51 3.27
N LEU A 28 -5.78 32.19 2.16
CA LEU A 28 -6.27 31.56 0.93
C LEU A 28 -5.26 30.54 0.38
N ALA A 29 -3.97 30.87 0.39
CA ALA A 29 -2.91 29.95 -0.01
C ALA A 29 -2.83 28.72 0.91
N ASP A 30 -2.89 28.93 2.23
CA ASP A 30 -2.88 27.85 3.22
C ASP A 30 -4.11 26.92 3.04
N ASN A 31 -5.29 27.51 2.84
CA ASN A 31 -6.52 26.74 2.58
C ASN A 31 -6.46 25.96 1.25
N ALA A 32 -5.85 26.54 0.21
CA ALA A 32 -5.66 25.85 -1.07
C ALA A 32 -4.75 24.62 -0.90
N ALA A 33 -3.67 24.73 -0.13
CA ALA A 33 -2.80 23.60 0.17
C ALA A 33 -3.55 22.47 0.93
N VAL A 34 -4.40 22.83 1.90
CA VAL A 34 -5.25 21.86 2.60
C VAL A 34 -6.24 21.19 1.65
N ALA A 35 -6.84 21.94 0.72
CA ALA A 35 -7.78 21.39 -0.26
C ALA A 35 -7.11 20.36 -1.17
N VAL A 36 -5.92 20.66 -1.70
CA VAL A 36 -5.13 19.71 -2.52
C VAL A 36 -4.83 18.43 -1.74
N HIS A 37 -4.40 18.56 -0.48
CA HIS A 37 -4.12 17.40 0.36
C HIS A 37 -5.36 16.52 0.61
N LEU A 38 -6.52 17.14 0.83
CA LEU A 38 -7.77 16.40 1.00
C LEU A 38 -8.20 15.69 -0.28
N ASP A 39 -8.00 16.31 -1.44
CA ASP A 39 -8.29 15.69 -2.73
C ASP A 39 -7.42 14.45 -2.98
N GLU A 40 -6.13 14.49 -2.62
CA GLU A 40 -5.23 13.34 -2.64
C GLU A 40 -5.76 12.20 -1.73
N GLN A 41 -6.11 12.51 -0.48
CA GLN A 41 -6.66 11.50 0.43
C GLN A 41 -7.98 10.90 -0.08
N LEU A 42 -8.85 11.70 -0.70
CA LEU A 42 -10.08 11.22 -1.30
C LEU A 42 -9.81 10.31 -2.50
N ALA A 43 -8.77 10.58 -3.30
CA ALA A 43 -8.34 9.71 -4.39
C ALA A 43 -7.85 8.34 -3.87
N ASP A 44 -7.09 8.32 -2.79
CA ASP A 44 -6.63 7.09 -2.15
C ASP A 44 -7.80 6.25 -1.61
N ILE A 45 -8.73 6.89 -0.88
CA ILE A 45 -9.92 6.21 -0.34
C ILE A 45 -10.78 5.63 -1.47
N ARG A 46 -10.93 6.35 -2.60
CA ARG A 46 -11.67 5.85 -3.78
C ARG A 46 -11.01 4.59 -4.37
N THR A 47 -9.69 4.54 -4.38
CA THR A 47 -8.93 3.37 -4.85
C THR A 47 -9.18 2.16 -3.95
N VAL A 48 -9.05 2.33 -2.63
CA VAL A 48 -9.36 1.27 -1.66
C VAL A 48 -10.82 0.81 -1.77
N GLY A 49 -11.75 1.76 -1.91
CA GLY A 49 -13.17 1.47 -2.07
C GLY A 49 -13.49 0.68 -3.35
N THR A 50 -12.76 0.90 -4.44
CA THR A 50 -12.88 0.12 -5.68
C THR A 50 -12.41 -1.33 -5.46
N TYR A 51 -11.25 -1.50 -4.82
CA TYR A 51 -10.71 -2.83 -4.54
C TYR A 51 -11.66 -3.67 -3.66
N LEU A 52 -12.18 -3.08 -2.58
CA LEU A 52 -13.09 -3.78 -1.68
C LEU A 52 -14.41 -4.17 -2.36
N ARG A 53 -14.93 -3.33 -3.26
CA ARG A 53 -16.10 -3.69 -4.08
C ARG A 53 -15.83 -4.90 -4.95
N LEU A 54 -14.72 -4.91 -5.69
CA LEU A 54 -14.33 -6.04 -6.54
C LEU A 54 -14.18 -7.34 -5.73
N GLN A 55 -13.56 -7.27 -4.54
CA GLN A 55 -13.45 -8.43 -3.66
C GLN A 55 -14.81 -8.93 -3.18
N ARG A 56 -15.68 -8.03 -2.72
CA ARG A 56 -17.04 -8.38 -2.28
C ARG A 56 -17.82 -9.05 -3.40
N ASP A 57 -17.79 -8.48 -4.60
CA ASP A 57 -18.53 -9.00 -5.74
C ASP A 57 -18.00 -10.38 -6.15
N ALA A 58 -16.68 -10.62 -6.08
CA ALA A 58 -16.09 -11.94 -6.30
C ALA A 58 -16.52 -12.97 -5.24
N VAL A 59 -16.57 -12.58 -3.96
CA VAL A 59 -17.04 -13.44 -2.87
C VAL A 59 -18.53 -13.77 -3.05
N GLN A 60 -19.35 -12.79 -3.40
CA GLN A 60 -20.78 -13.01 -3.67
C GLN A 60 -20.99 -13.96 -4.85
N ALA A 61 -20.21 -13.82 -5.93
CA ALA A 61 -20.27 -14.73 -7.07
C ALA A 61 -19.89 -16.16 -6.68
N ALA A 62 -18.84 -16.34 -5.87
CA ALA A 62 -18.42 -17.65 -5.38
C ALA A 62 -19.47 -18.30 -4.46
N LEU A 63 -20.09 -17.52 -3.58
CA LEU A 63 -21.19 -18.00 -2.74
C LEU A 63 -22.40 -18.41 -3.57
N GLY A 64 -22.80 -17.60 -4.56
CA GLY A 64 -23.89 -17.97 -5.46
C GLY A 64 -23.62 -19.26 -6.24
N GLN A 65 -22.37 -19.54 -6.61
CA GLN A 65 -21.98 -20.81 -7.24
C GLN A 65 -22.03 -22.00 -6.27
N ALA A 66 -21.71 -21.78 -4.99
CA ALA A 66 -21.75 -22.82 -3.97
C ALA A 66 -23.18 -23.15 -3.49
N GLU A 67 -24.05 -22.14 -3.44
CA GLU A 67 -25.46 -22.28 -3.06
C GLU A 67 -26.33 -22.81 -4.19
N ALA A 68 -25.90 -22.65 -5.45
CA ALA A 68 -26.61 -23.20 -6.59
C ALA A 68 -26.83 -24.72 -6.37
N PRO A 69 -28.08 -25.22 -6.44
CA PRO A 69 -28.34 -26.64 -6.35
C PRO A 69 -27.44 -27.37 -7.34
N PRO A 70 -26.85 -28.53 -6.98
CA PRO A 70 -26.05 -29.30 -7.91
C PRO A 70 -26.93 -29.57 -9.13
N GLY A 71 -26.62 -28.89 -10.23
CA GLY A 71 -27.33 -29.08 -11.48
C GLY A 71 -27.26 -30.56 -11.87
N PRO A 72 -28.20 -31.06 -12.69
CA PRO A 72 -28.13 -32.41 -13.21
C PRO A 72 -26.72 -32.61 -13.76
N LEU A 73 -26.00 -33.60 -13.22
CA LEU A 73 -24.63 -33.96 -13.59
C LEU A 73 -24.61 -34.24 -15.09
N ILE A 74 -24.39 -33.20 -15.92
CA ILE A 74 -24.04 -33.36 -17.31
C ILE A 74 -22.66 -33.98 -17.24
N ARG A 75 -22.62 -35.32 -17.32
CA ARG A 75 -21.37 -36.07 -17.39
C ARG A 75 -20.54 -35.42 -18.48
N PRO A 76 -19.39 -34.81 -18.17
CA PRO A 76 -18.54 -34.28 -19.20
C PRO A 76 -18.21 -35.45 -20.13
N SER A 77 -18.66 -35.34 -21.38
CA SER A 77 -18.34 -36.26 -22.46
C SER A 77 -16.84 -36.47 -22.41
N ARG A 78 -16.41 -37.70 -22.08
CA ARG A 78 -14.99 -38.04 -21.88
C ARG A 78 -14.16 -37.40 -23.00
N PRO A 79 -13.20 -36.51 -22.69
CA PRO A 79 -12.24 -36.08 -23.68
C PRO A 79 -11.47 -37.32 -24.18
N VAL A 80 -11.40 -37.46 -25.49
CA VAL A 80 -10.80 -38.58 -26.19
C VAL A 80 -9.36 -38.77 -25.69
N LYS A 81 -9.06 -40.00 -25.31
CA LYS A 81 -7.79 -40.46 -24.75
C LYS A 81 -6.69 -40.31 -25.80
N GLY A 82 -5.96 -39.19 -25.78
CA GLY A 82 -4.81 -39.00 -26.66
C GLY A 82 -4.20 -37.61 -26.57
N ALA A 83 -3.02 -37.55 -25.95
CA ALA A 83 -2.02 -36.49 -26.10
C ALA A 83 -2.36 -35.07 -25.61
N LYS A 84 -1.97 -34.76 -24.38
CA LYS A 84 -0.76 -33.95 -24.07
C LYS A 84 -0.75 -33.66 -22.57
N GLY A 85 0.44 -33.84 -21.97
CA GLY A 85 0.65 -33.82 -20.53
C GLY A 85 0.03 -32.60 -19.84
N LEU A 86 -0.58 -32.87 -18.68
CA LEU A 86 -1.03 -31.82 -17.78
C LEU A 86 0.17 -30.90 -17.48
N PRO A 87 0.03 -29.57 -17.62
CA PRO A 87 1.06 -28.67 -17.15
C PRO A 87 1.14 -28.85 -15.64
N ALA A 88 2.27 -29.36 -15.16
CA ALA A 88 2.56 -29.37 -13.74
C ALA A 88 2.39 -27.94 -13.24
N LEU A 89 1.41 -27.72 -12.36
CA LEU A 89 1.28 -26.48 -11.62
C LEU A 89 2.50 -26.40 -10.70
N ALA A 90 3.60 -25.91 -11.25
CA ALA A 90 4.79 -25.54 -10.52
C ALA A 90 4.43 -24.34 -9.65
N GLN A 91 3.76 -24.58 -8.53
CA GLN A 91 3.80 -23.69 -7.39
C GLN A 91 5.19 -23.84 -6.78
N ALA A 92 6.22 -23.36 -7.49
CA ALA A 92 7.49 -23.03 -6.90
C ALA A 92 7.25 -21.79 -6.02
N GLN A 93 6.61 -21.99 -4.87
CA GLN A 93 6.76 -21.06 -3.77
C GLN A 93 8.21 -21.18 -3.37
N VAL A 94 9.04 -20.26 -3.88
CA VAL A 94 10.39 -20.08 -3.33
C VAL A 94 10.17 -19.85 -1.85
N PRO A 95 10.61 -20.75 -0.96
CA PRO A 95 10.39 -20.60 0.46
C PRO A 95 11.05 -19.28 0.87
N VAL A 96 10.22 -18.31 1.22
CA VAL A 96 10.69 -17.04 1.78
C VAL A 96 11.22 -17.40 3.15
N GLY A 97 12.54 -17.55 3.26
CA GLY A 97 13.20 -17.74 4.54
C GLY A 97 13.18 -16.42 5.31
N PHE A 98 12.99 -16.49 6.63
CA PHE A 98 13.16 -15.35 7.53
C PHE A 98 14.39 -15.61 8.39
N VAL A 99 15.06 -14.53 8.76
CA VAL A 99 16.29 -14.57 9.55
C VAL A 99 16.19 -13.57 10.67
N VAL A 100 16.51 -14.02 11.87
CA VAL A 100 16.61 -13.22 13.08
C VAL A 100 18.06 -12.84 13.29
N GLN A 101 18.29 -11.55 13.49
CA GLN A 101 19.56 -10.99 13.91
C GLN A 101 19.45 -10.53 15.36
N GLN A 102 20.16 -11.23 16.25
CA GLN A 102 20.35 -10.79 17.63
C GLN A 102 21.63 -9.98 17.69
N LYS A 103 21.53 -8.70 18.02
CA LYS A 103 22.69 -7.82 18.18
C LYS A 103 23.16 -7.88 19.64
N PRO A 104 24.34 -8.45 19.93
CA PRO A 104 24.84 -8.47 21.29
C PRO A 104 25.33 -7.06 21.66
N THR A 105 24.66 -6.43 22.62
CA THR A 105 25.12 -5.18 23.23
C THR A 105 25.65 -5.40 24.64
N PRO A 106 26.70 -4.65 25.05
CA PRO A 106 27.33 -4.81 26.37
C PRO A 106 26.44 -4.37 27.54
N MET A 107 25.31 -3.70 27.28
CA MET A 107 24.47 -3.05 28.29
C MET A 107 23.06 -3.66 28.45
N GLY A 108 22.73 -4.76 27.77
CA GLY A 108 21.44 -5.44 27.91
C GLY A 108 20.90 -6.05 26.61
N PRO A 109 19.73 -6.73 26.68
CA PRO A 109 19.07 -7.32 25.52
C PRO A 109 18.46 -6.21 24.64
N GLU A 110 19.13 -5.88 23.54
CA GLU A 110 18.62 -4.95 22.53
C GLU A 110 17.52 -5.59 21.66
N PRO A 111 16.71 -4.76 20.97
CA PRO A 111 15.62 -5.26 20.15
C PRO A 111 16.15 -6.13 19.01
N THR A 112 15.52 -7.28 18.86
CA THR A 112 15.91 -8.26 17.85
C THR A 112 15.36 -7.82 16.49
N LEU A 113 16.20 -7.88 15.45
CA LEU A 113 15.82 -7.47 14.10
C LEU A 113 15.45 -8.68 13.25
N ILE A 114 14.29 -8.61 12.58
CA ILE A 114 13.86 -9.65 11.64
C ILE A 114 14.11 -9.19 10.20
N HIS A 115 14.83 -10.03 9.45
CA HIS A 115 15.21 -9.84 8.06
C HIS A 115 14.57 -10.92 7.18
N MET A 116 14.45 -10.63 5.88
CA MET A 116 14.26 -11.67 4.87
C MET A 116 15.59 -12.40 4.62
N ALA A 117 15.55 -13.67 4.24
CA ALA A 117 16.74 -14.49 4.02
C ALA A 117 17.67 -13.97 2.90
N ASP A 118 17.19 -13.09 2.03
CA ASP A 118 17.94 -12.42 0.97
C ASP A 118 18.41 -10.99 1.34
N CYS A 119 18.27 -10.57 2.60
CA CYS A 119 18.71 -9.26 3.05
C CYS A 119 20.24 -9.17 3.12
N THR A 120 20.83 -8.18 2.45
CA THR A 120 22.28 -7.95 2.46
C THR A 120 22.76 -7.20 3.71
N MET A 121 21.84 -6.68 4.52
CA MET A 121 22.11 -5.89 5.72
C MET A 121 22.16 -6.73 6.99
N ILE A 122 22.31 -8.05 6.86
CA ILE A 122 22.41 -8.96 8.01
C ILE A 122 23.83 -8.89 8.55
N GLU A 123 23.98 -8.51 9.82
CA GLU A 123 25.28 -8.50 10.51
C GLU A 123 25.33 -9.60 11.58
N GLY A 124 26.47 -10.28 11.73
CA GLY A 124 26.65 -11.33 12.73
C GLY A 124 26.11 -12.70 12.29
N THR A 125 25.71 -13.53 13.26
CA THR A 125 25.27 -14.91 13.02
C THR A 125 23.75 -14.96 12.77
N PRO A 126 23.30 -15.26 11.55
CA PRO A 126 21.87 -15.33 11.23
C PRO A 126 21.23 -16.59 11.82
N HIS A 127 20.11 -16.43 12.53
CA HIS A 127 19.25 -17.55 12.94
C HIS A 127 18.02 -17.64 12.04
N ARG A 128 17.88 -18.74 11.29
CA ARG A 128 16.72 -18.94 10.41
C ARG A 128 15.49 -19.31 11.24
N ILE A 129 14.41 -18.61 10.98
CA ILE A 129 13.09 -18.88 11.58
C ILE A 129 12.06 -19.11 10.50
N ARG A 130 10.96 -19.76 10.87
CA ARG A 130 9.84 -20.03 9.97
C ARG A 130 9.01 -18.75 9.76
N PRO A 131 8.25 -18.64 8.65
CA PRO A 131 7.37 -17.50 8.42
C PRO A 131 6.34 -17.26 9.52
N ASP A 132 5.80 -18.33 10.11
CA ASP A 132 4.83 -18.24 11.21
C ASP A 132 5.46 -17.68 12.49
N GLU A 133 6.69 -18.12 12.79
CA GLU A 133 7.49 -17.61 13.92
C GLU A 133 7.81 -16.13 13.72
N ALA A 134 8.21 -15.74 12.50
CA ALA A 134 8.50 -14.33 12.20
C ALA A 134 7.28 -13.43 12.40
N ARG A 135 6.08 -13.90 12.02
CA ARG A 135 4.83 -13.16 12.24
C ARG A 135 4.45 -13.06 13.71
N ALA A 136 4.67 -14.13 14.48
CA ALA A 136 4.44 -14.12 15.92
C ALA A 136 5.41 -13.15 16.61
N ASP A 137 6.68 -13.22 16.27
CA ASP A 137 7.73 -12.38 16.85
C ASP A 137 7.52 -10.90 16.54
N LEU A 138 7.04 -10.55 15.34
CA LEU A 138 6.70 -9.16 14.97
C LEU A 138 5.53 -8.56 15.77
N THR A 139 4.80 -9.37 16.56
CA THR A 139 3.80 -8.84 17.51
C THR A 139 4.41 -8.36 18.83
N ASP A 140 5.65 -8.76 19.13
CA ASP A 140 6.36 -8.32 20.33
C ASP A 140 6.98 -6.93 20.10
N PRO A 141 6.69 -5.91 20.93
CA PRO A 141 7.26 -4.56 20.79
C PRO A 141 8.78 -4.52 20.97
N THR A 142 9.39 -5.55 21.53
CA THR A 142 10.85 -5.68 21.65
C THR A 142 11.51 -6.19 20.37
N ILE A 143 10.73 -6.59 19.37
CA ILE A 143 11.22 -7.12 18.10
C ILE A 143 10.83 -6.14 16.99
N THR A 144 11.79 -5.81 16.13
CA THR A 144 11.58 -4.82 15.07
C THR A 144 11.86 -5.40 13.70
N ALA A 145 11.03 -5.05 12.72
CA ALA A 145 11.27 -5.40 11.33
C ALA A 145 12.44 -4.58 10.78
N CYS A 146 13.32 -5.21 9.99
CA CYS A 146 14.36 -4.47 9.28
C CYS A 146 13.74 -3.45 8.31
N ASN A 147 14.12 -2.18 8.44
CA ASN A 147 13.60 -1.08 7.61
C ASN A 147 13.84 -1.25 6.10
N PHE A 148 14.85 -2.05 5.70
CA PHE A 148 15.19 -2.27 4.29
C PHE A 148 14.37 -3.37 3.62
N CYS A 149 14.10 -4.46 4.32
CA CYS A 149 13.35 -5.59 3.76
C CYS A 149 11.90 -5.69 4.26
N ARG A 150 11.49 -4.85 5.23
CA ARG A 150 10.13 -4.71 5.79
C ARG A 150 9.26 -5.98 5.67
N PRO A 151 9.66 -7.07 6.35
CA PRO A 151 8.92 -8.32 6.34
C PRO A 151 7.47 -8.18 6.84
N ASP A 152 7.20 -7.16 7.65
CA ASP A 152 5.90 -6.78 8.22
C ASP A 152 4.89 -6.28 7.18
N THR A 153 5.39 -5.71 6.07
CA THR A 153 4.52 -5.07 5.08
C THR A 153 4.10 -6.00 3.94
N GLU A 154 4.69 -7.20 3.83
CA GLU A 154 4.47 -8.26 2.82
C GLU A 154 3.78 -7.82 1.51
N CYS A 155 4.19 -6.66 0.98
CA CYS A 155 3.64 -6.09 -0.23
C CYS A 155 4.63 -6.41 -1.35
N ARG A 156 4.40 -7.57 -1.97
CA ARG A 156 4.83 -7.93 -3.33
C ARG A 156 6.34 -7.80 -3.63
N ARG A 157 7.13 -8.80 -3.22
CA ARG A 157 8.23 -9.31 -4.07
C ARG A 157 7.78 -10.53 -4.87
N ARG A 158 6.69 -10.39 -5.63
CA ARG A 158 6.56 -11.10 -6.90
C ARG A 158 7.01 -10.11 -7.97
N VAL A 159 7.88 -10.53 -8.87
CA VAL A 159 8.33 -9.78 -10.07
C VAL A 159 9.56 -8.87 -9.88
N ARG A 160 10.73 -9.45 -9.61
CA ARG A 160 12.02 -8.83 -10.00
C ARG A 160 12.95 -9.72 -10.83
N GLN A 161 12.46 -10.82 -11.41
CA GLN A 161 13.30 -11.68 -12.27
C GLN A 161 12.69 -12.05 -13.64
N ARG A 162 11.65 -11.37 -14.14
CA ARG A 162 11.12 -11.71 -15.48
C ARG A 162 10.56 -10.57 -16.35
N TYR A 163 10.88 -9.31 -16.05
CA TYR A 163 10.65 -8.23 -17.01
C TYR A 163 11.89 -7.33 -17.11
N PRO A 164 12.37 -7.03 -18.33
CA PRO A 164 13.39 -6.00 -18.54
C PRO A 164 12.82 -4.62 -18.20
N ARG A 165 13.71 -3.71 -17.80
CA ARG A 165 13.45 -2.28 -17.61
C ARG A 165 12.75 -1.67 -18.84
N SER A 166 11.45 -1.40 -18.73
CA SER A 166 10.71 -0.36 -19.47
C SER A 166 9.31 -0.35 -18.85
N THR A 167 8.80 0.68 -18.19
CA THR A 167 8.85 2.11 -18.46
C THR A 167 8.61 2.82 -17.14
N CYS A 168 9.55 3.63 -16.67
CA CYS A 168 9.15 4.82 -15.93
C CYS A 168 8.50 5.73 -16.99
N PRO A 169 7.34 6.37 -16.72
CA PRO A 169 6.90 7.45 -17.57
C PRO A 169 7.97 8.54 -17.46
N ASP A 170 8.64 8.82 -18.58
CA ASP A 170 9.37 10.07 -18.75
C ASP A 170 8.34 11.18 -18.50
N GLU A 171 8.70 12.13 -17.64
CA GLU A 171 7.97 13.37 -17.50
C GLU A 171 7.94 14.05 -18.88
N ASP A 172 6.75 14.11 -19.50
CA ASP A 172 6.52 14.96 -20.67
C ASP A 172 6.57 16.43 -20.21
N PRO A 173 7.56 17.24 -20.64
CA PRO A 173 7.55 18.67 -20.40
C PRO A 173 6.90 19.35 -21.60
N ASP A 174 5.58 19.26 -21.72
CA ASP A 174 4.83 20.13 -22.63
C ASP A 174 4.07 21.18 -21.80
N VAL A 175 4.82 22.24 -21.50
CA VAL A 175 4.29 23.54 -21.08
C VAL A 175 3.94 24.31 -22.34
N PRO A 176 2.65 24.50 -22.69
CA PRO A 176 2.28 25.59 -23.57
C PRO A 176 2.35 26.90 -22.76
N SER A 177 3.46 27.63 -22.96
CA SER A 177 3.47 29.08 -22.76
C SER A 177 2.70 29.70 -23.91
N ASP A 178 1.48 30.18 -23.65
CA ASP A 178 0.85 31.17 -24.51
C ASP A 178 0.03 32.17 -23.69
N ALA A 179 0.44 33.43 -23.85
CA ALA A 179 -0.26 34.72 -23.82
C ALA A 179 -1.20 35.11 -22.66
#